data_AF-A3V8G7-F1
#
_entry.id   AF-A3V8G7-F1
#
_cell.length_a   1.000
_cell.length_b   1.000
_cell.length_c   1.000
_cell.angle_alpha   90.00
_cell.angle_beta   90.00
_cell.angle_gamma   90.00
#
_symmetry.space_group_name_H-M   'P 1'
#
loop_
_entity.id
_entity.type
_entity.pdbx_description
1 polymer ?
#
loop_
_entity_poly.entity_id
_entity_poly.type
_entity_poly.pdbx_seq_one_letter_code
_entity_poly.pdbx_strand_id
1 'polypeptide(L)'
;MIGLELSPASTGHTAPDPLAAFFAIGRGAHVALGPGPQGGLSIWTETGPATAACLRLDGANAGTRLSWRETLSCALRKVYPVAAFGLSAGWSQLQSSGSGLSGSYTGNRAVSTTALTATISVTVDRAKPYDLWVCFTGRIAGGYCRVDIDGGQALVDAIGDPAGLGFKAFSTQTATDMQRRRSIRVATGLTGSHVVTLSHGGAATPGGTSLMIEAVALSADLSDDGILPPVWQPATAYVMGDEVQWQGTFYAARATGVSGTTPPVHLSGISGDGALDWRADNRPTYPLFQAVDYASEREYAARVRIAGTTTEIGGQTHGNEALVARSVTLDAQPFVPTTSGTGLSVGAEIATFENTTWQGATGGPIGTCQLIRRITPGAVRHDVQVTATGPDAVFDWLYLGMLPFVHWDGESGALAVQQVAGPAGLISIGDLAGTSPAQISLGATARLGLVGRALTGDLRYGCQVVATGIAGNLVGPVSTFLRPNIEASAAAGPLDWTAKAYFAADLPAGTVMQAGDVIGFSSHHILAVTPVQA
;
A
#
# COMPACT_ATOMS: atom_id res chain seq x y z
N MET A 1 -35.33 -1.05 28.35
CA MET A 1 -35.73 -2.39 28.84
C MET A 1 -36.17 -3.20 27.63
N ILE A 2 -35.29 -4.03 27.08
CA ILE A 2 -35.59 -5.08 26.09
C ILE A 2 -34.79 -6.28 26.59
N GLY A 3 -35.50 -7.32 27.06
CA GLY A 3 -34.93 -8.49 27.69
C GLY A 3 -34.38 -9.47 26.66
N LEU A 4 -33.22 -10.03 26.96
CA LEU A 4 -32.69 -11.24 26.33
C LEU A 4 -33.13 -12.43 27.19
N GLU A 5 -33.89 -13.36 26.62
CA GLU A 5 -34.07 -14.69 27.21
C GLU A 5 -32.73 -15.43 27.16
N LEU A 6 -32.14 -15.68 28.32
CA LEU A 6 -31.02 -16.60 28.49
C LEU A 6 -31.59 -18.01 28.63
N SER A 7 -31.43 -18.83 27.60
CA SER A 7 -31.57 -20.29 27.71
C SER A 7 -30.51 -20.84 28.68
N PRO A 8 -30.89 -21.57 29.74
CA PRO A 8 -29.94 -22.19 30.65
C PRO A 8 -29.52 -23.57 30.11
N ALA A 9 -28.76 -23.58 29.01
CA ALA A 9 -28.12 -24.80 28.49
C ALA A 9 -26.89 -24.49 27.62
N SER A 10 -25.93 -23.73 28.16
CA SER A 10 -24.61 -23.53 27.54
C SER A 10 -23.53 -23.50 28.62
N THR A 11 -23.16 -24.65 29.16
CA THR A 11 -22.02 -24.81 30.08
C THR A 11 -20.71 -25.05 29.33
N GLY A 12 -20.43 -24.21 28.35
CA GLY A 12 -19.16 -24.18 27.65
C GLY A 12 -18.87 -22.77 27.21
N HIS A 13 -18.08 -22.03 27.98
CA HIS A 13 -17.36 -20.90 27.39
C HIS A 13 -16.35 -21.52 26.42
N THR A 14 -16.73 -21.66 25.15
CA THR A 14 -15.76 -21.93 24.08
C THR A 14 -14.67 -20.86 24.23
N ALA A 15 -13.42 -21.31 24.40
CA ALA A 15 -12.29 -20.38 24.45
C ALA A 15 -12.39 -19.43 23.26
N PRO A 16 -12.20 -18.12 23.45
CA PRO A 16 -12.29 -17.15 22.36
C PRO A 16 -11.32 -17.57 21.26
N ASP A 17 -11.81 -17.59 20.02
CA ASP A 17 -11.00 -17.91 18.85
C ASP A 17 -9.76 -17.00 18.81
N PRO A 18 -8.54 -17.55 18.94
CA PRO A 18 -7.31 -16.75 19.04
C PRO A 18 -7.06 -15.93 17.77
N LEU A 19 -7.70 -16.28 16.65
CA LEU A 19 -7.57 -15.58 15.39
C LEU A 19 -8.65 -14.52 15.15
N ALA A 20 -9.68 -14.40 16.00
CA ALA A 20 -10.82 -13.51 15.76
C ALA A 20 -10.40 -12.04 15.52
N ALA A 21 -9.40 -11.56 16.25
CA ALA A 21 -8.93 -10.17 16.16
C ALA A 21 -8.31 -9.80 14.80
N PHE A 22 -7.87 -10.78 14.01
CA PHE A 22 -7.29 -10.57 12.67
C PHE A 22 -8.34 -10.35 11.59
N PHE A 23 -9.61 -10.66 11.89
CA PHE A 23 -10.72 -10.53 10.96
C PHE A 23 -11.65 -9.35 11.30
N ALA A 24 -11.19 -8.46 12.19
CA ALA A 24 -11.87 -7.21 12.48
C ALA A 24 -11.46 -6.14 11.44
N ILE A 25 -12.44 -5.51 10.79
CA ILE A 25 -12.19 -4.46 9.80
C ILE A 25 -11.75 -3.16 10.52
N GLY A 26 -10.74 -2.49 9.98
CA GLY A 26 -10.06 -1.35 10.62
C GLY A 26 -10.82 -0.02 10.67
N ARG A 27 -12.10 0.04 10.25
CA ARG A 27 -12.99 1.23 10.19
C ARG A 27 -12.82 2.16 8.98
N GLY A 28 -12.30 1.67 7.85
CA GLY A 28 -12.36 2.40 6.57
C GLY A 28 -13.79 2.53 6.03
N ALA A 29 -14.05 3.57 5.25
CA ALA A 29 -15.33 3.84 4.60
C ALA A 29 -15.28 3.75 3.07
N HIS A 30 -14.10 3.91 2.46
CA HIS A 30 -13.96 3.98 1.01
C HIS A 30 -12.95 2.99 0.44
N VAL A 31 -13.18 2.69 -0.83
CA VAL A 31 -12.19 2.17 -1.77
C VAL A 31 -11.98 3.21 -2.86
N ALA A 32 -10.85 3.16 -3.56
CA ALA A 32 -10.64 3.98 -4.74
C ALA A 32 -9.89 3.22 -5.83
N LEU A 33 -10.22 3.52 -7.08
CA LEU A 33 -9.66 2.87 -8.26
C LEU A 33 -9.04 3.92 -9.17
N GLY A 34 -7.80 3.70 -9.58
CA GLY A 34 -7.09 4.57 -10.52
C GLY A 34 -6.38 3.75 -11.60
N PRO A 35 -6.02 4.40 -12.72
CA PRO A 35 -5.13 3.76 -13.69
C PRO A 35 -3.77 3.46 -13.05
N GLY A 36 -3.15 2.37 -13.48
CA GLY A 36 -1.79 2.00 -13.15
C GLY A 36 -0.89 1.99 -14.39
N PRO A 37 0.45 1.94 -14.20
CA PRO A 37 1.38 1.96 -15.31
C PRO A 37 1.13 0.82 -16.31
N GLN A 38 1.40 1.06 -17.59
CA GLN A 38 1.28 0.04 -18.66
C GLN A 38 -0.12 -0.60 -18.75
N GLY A 39 -1.17 0.18 -18.46
CA GLY A 39 -2.55 -0.29 -18.47
C GLY A 39 -2.92 -1.18 -17.27
N GLY A 40 -2.13 -1.11 -16.19
CA GLY A 40 -2.46 -1.74 -14.91
C GLY A 40 -3.49 -0.96 -14.12
N LEU A 41 -3.69 -1.35 -12.86
CA LEU A 41 -4.61 -0.66 -11.95
C LEU A 41 -3.92 -0.36 -10.63
N SER A 42 -4.24 0.82 -10.07
CA SER A 42 -3.99 1.13 -8.67
C SER A 42 -5.30 1.02 -7.89
N ILE A 43 -5.35 0.08 -6.96
CA ILE A 43 -6.50 -0.17 -6.10
C ILE A 43 -6.17 0.34 -4.72
N TRP A 44 -7.08 1.09 -4.12
CA TRP A 44 -6.95 1.65 -2.80
C TRP A 44 -8.10 1.16 -1.93
N THR A 45 -7.80 0.79 -0.70
CA THR A 45 -8.82 0.43 0.29
C THR A 45 -8.41 0.97 1.65
N GLU A 46 -9.32 1.69 2.31
CA GLU A 46 -9.06 2.24 3.64
C GLU A 46 -8.95 1.12 4.68
N THR A 47 -7.81 1.06 5.36
CA THR A 47 -7.48 0.02 6.34
C THR A 47 -7.65 0.48 7.78
N GLY A 48 -8.01 1.75 7.96
CA GLY A 48 -8.30 2.37 9.26
C GLY A 48 -8.18 3.88 9.21
N PRO A 49 -8.31 4.57 10.36
CA PRO A 49 -8.29 6.03 10.39
C PRO A 49 -7.02 6.59 9.74
N ALA A 50 -7.20 7.38 8.67
CA ALA A 50 -6.11 7.97 7.89
C ALA A 50 -5.07 6.98 7.34
N THR A 51 -5.47 5.73 7.09
CA THR A 51 -4.62 4.72 6.49
C THR A 51 -5.33 3.96 5.38
N ALA A 52 -4.57 3.59 4.35
CA ALA A 52 -5.06 2.74 3.27
C ALA A 52 -4.00 1.75 2.83
N ALA A 53 -4.45 0.66 2.23
CA ALA A 53 -3.62 -0.16 1.38
C ALA A 53 -3.72 0.34 -0.07
N CYS A 54 -2.58 0.54 -0.72
CA CYS A 54 -2.50 0.67 -2.18
C CYS A 54 -2.00 -0.65 -2.75
N LEU A 55 -2.82 -1.30 -3.55
CA LEU A 55 -2.51 -2.53 -4.23
C LEU A 55 -2.32 -2.24 -5.73
N ARG A 56 -1.20 -2.70 -6.28
CA ARG A 56 -0.91 -2.56 -7.70
C ARG A 56 -1.20 -3.86 -8.41
N LEU A 57 -2.03 -3.80 -9.44
CA LEU A 57 -2.28 -4.90 -10.36
C LEU A 57 -1.50 -4.65 -11.66
N ASP A 58 -0.96 -5.72 -12.23
CA ASP A 58 -0.23 -5.68 -13.49
C ASP A 58 -1.05 -5.14 -14.68
N GLY A 59 -0.36 -4.77 -15.76
CA GLY A 59 -0.97 -4.26 -16.98
C GLY A 59 -1.66 -5.30 -17.86
N ALA A 60 -2.37 -4.82 -18.87
CA ALA A 60 -2.98 -5.66 -19.91
C ALA A 60 -1.92 -6.22 -20.87
N ASN A 61 -1.22 -7.28 -20.47
CA ASN A 61 -0.53 -8.16 -21.41
C ASN A 61 -1.52 -9.26 -21.84
N ALA A 62 -1.69 -9.44 -23.15
CA ALA A 62 -2.66 -10.40 -23.71
C ALA A 62 -2.41 -11.85 -23.27
N GLY A 63 -1.18 -12.19 -22.85
CA GLY A 63 -0.82 -13.52 -22.36
C GLY A 63 -1.00 -13.76 -20.85
N THR A 64 -1.34 -12.74 -20.05
CA THR A 64 -1.35 -12.86 -18.57
C THR A 64 -2.54 -12.13 -17.95
N ARG A 65 -3.22 -12.78 -17.00
CA ARG A 65 -4.28 -12.16 -16.19
C ARG A 65 -3.78 -10.97 -15.35
N LEU A 66 -4.68 -10.15 -14.80
CA LEU A 66 -4.30 -9.27 -13.69
C LEU A 66 -3.87 -10.14 -12.53
N SER A 67 -2.75 -9.78 -11.94
CA SER A 67 -2.33 -10.32 -10.65
C SER A 67 -1.76 -9.20 -9.81
N TRP A 68 -1.76 -9.43 -8.50
CA TRP A 68 -1.08 -8.55 -7.56
C TRP A 68 0.39 -8.40 -7.95
N ARG A 69 0.92 -7.20 -7.86
CA ARG A 69 2.36 -6.95 -8.04
C ARG A 69 2.99 -6.49 -6.74
N GLU A 70 2.28 -5.60 -6.06
CA GLU A 70 2.76 -4.93 -4.87
C GLU A 70 1.56 -4.59 -3.97
N THR A 71 1.75 -4.69 -2.66
CA THR A 71 0.83 -4.10 -1.67
C THR A 71 1.61 -3.15 -0.79
N LEU A 72 1.08 -1.95 -0.67
CA LEU A 72 1.66 -0.84 0.08
C LEU A 72 0.71 -0.43 1.20
N SER A 73 1.25 -0.18 2.39
CA SER A 73 0.55 0.56 3.43
C SER A 73 0.85 2.05 3.27
N CYS A 74 -0.18 2.89 3.40
CA CYS A 74 -0.12 4.32 3.11
C CYS A 74 -0.70 5.16 4.26
N ALA A 75 -0.05 6.28 4.56
CA ALA A 75 -0.59 7.32 5.43
C ALA A 75 -1.44 8.31 4.63
N LEU A 76 -2.77 8.23 4.69
CA LEU A 76 -3.61 9.15 3.94
C LEU A 76 -3.49 10.56 4.50
N ARG A 77 -3.01 11.47 3.66
CA ARG A 77 -2.76 12.86 4.02
C ARG A 77 -3.27 13.77 2.93
N LYS A 78 -4.05 14.79 3.31
CA LYS A 78 -4.35 15.93 2.43
C LYS A 78 -3.17 16.88 2.48
N VAL A 79 -2.43 16.98 1.38
CA VAL A 79 -1.15 17.69 1.33
C VAL A 79 -1.33 19.10 0.77
N TYR A 80 -0.79 20.08 1.49
CA TYR A 80 -0.63 21.47 1.07
C TYR A 80 0.84 21.69 0.71
N PRO A 81 1.21 21.60 -0.58
CA PRO A 81 2.59 21.71 -1.03
C PRO A 81 3.10 23.16 -0.89
N VAL A 82 4.40 23.38 -1.15
CA VAL A 82 5.01 24.73 -1.20
C VAL A 82 4.23 25.72 -2.06
N ALA A 83 3.58 25.27 -3.14
CA ALA A 83 2.75 26.13 -3.98
C ALA A 83 1.55 26.76 -3.23
N ALA A 84 1.11 26.17 -2.12
CA ALA A 84 0.06 26.69 -1.26
C ALA A 84 0.57 27.67 -0.19
N PHE A 85 1.89 27.87 -0.08
CA PHE A 85 2.48 28.70 0.97
C PHE A 85 2.52 30.19 0.60
N GLY A 86 2.08 31.03 1.52
CA GLY A 86 2.49 32.43 1.58
C GLY A 86 3.85 32.54 2.26
N LEU A 87 4.87 32.97 1.52
CA LEU A 87 6.24 33.11 2.02
C LEU A 87 6.57 34.58 2.29
N SER A 88 7.11 34.89 3.47
CA SER A 88 7.72 36.20 3.71
C SER A 88 9.07 36.34 2.97
N ALA A 89 9.72 37.49 3.08
CA ALA A 89 11.12 37.63 2.65
C ALA A 89 12.04 36.66 3.42
N GLY A 90 13.11 36.20 2.76
CA GLY A 90 14.15 35.36 3.38
C GLY A 90 14.06 33.86 3.10
N TRP A 91 13.09 33.41 2.29
CA TRP A 91 13.02 32.02 1.82
C TRP A 91 13.70 31.85 0.47
N SER A 92 14.44 30.75 0.35
CA SER A 92 14.95 30.24 -0.91
C SER A 92 14.20 28.96 -1.25
N GLN A 93 13.87 28.77 -2.54
CA GLN A 93 13.34 27.49 -2.99
C GLN A 93 14.53 26.60 -3.38
N LEU A 94 14.64 25.46 -2.72
CA LEU A 94 15.61 24.44 -3.08
C LEU A 94 14.99 23.54 -4.14
N GLN A 95 15.67 23.49 -5.27
CA GLN A 95 15.29 22.69 -6.42
C GLN A 95 15.79 21.25 -6.27
N SER A 96 15.07 20.30 -6.86
CA SER A 96 15.49 18.91 -6.96
C SER A 96 16.82 18.78 -7.70
N SER A 97 17.91 18.47 -6.99
CA SER A 97 19.18 18.08 -7.63
C SER A 97 19.07 16.63 -8.09
N GLY A 98 18.62 16.44 -9.34
CA GLY A 98 18.43 15.13 -9.95
C GLY A 98 19.72 14.63 -10.61
N SER A 99 20.70 14.15 -9.84
CA SER A 99 21.90 13.51 -10.41
C SER A 99 21.61 12.19 -11.15
N GLY A 100 20.34 11.72 -11.14
CA GLY A 100 19.95 10.41 -11.66
C GLY A 100 20.27 9.25 -10.71
N LEU A 101 21.02 9.47 -9.64
CA LEU A 101 21.35 8.46 -8.64
C LEU A 101 20.23 8.32 -7.58
N SER A 102 20.01 7.11 -7.09
CA SER A 102 18.98 6.73 -6.12
C SER A 102 18.99 7.51 -4.80
N GLY A 103 20.08 8.24 -4.48
CA GLY A 103 20.20 9.05 -3.27
C GLY A 103 19.95 10.57 -3.41
N SER A 104 19.72 11.10 -4.62
CA SER A 104 19.70 12.57 -4.85
C SER A 104 18.32 13.23 -4.76
N TYR A 105 18.29 14.55 -4.50
CA TYR A 105 17.16 15.50 -4.45
C TYR A 105 15.95 15.23 -5.35
N THR A 106 14.94 14.40 -5.04
CA THR A 106 13.90 14.01 -6.03
C THR A 106 12.50 13.91 -5.44
N GLY A 107 11.97 15.03 -4.97
CA GLY A 107 10.59 15.15 -4.49
C GLY A 107 10.04 16.56 -4.70
N ASN A 108 8.82 16.80 -4.20
CA ASN A 108 8.14 18.08 -4.16
C ASN A 108 9.07 19.19 -3.67
N ARG A 109 8.87 20.42 -4.16
CA ARG A 109 9.66 21.61 -3.82
C ARG A 109 9.83 21.74 -2.30
N ALA A 110 10.99 22.21 -1.86
CA ALA A 110 11.23 22.57 -0.48
C ALA A 110 11.65 24.04 -0.38
N VAL A 111 11.20 24.72 0.67
CA VAL A 111 11.63 26.09 1.00
C VAL A 111 12.60 26.03 2.16
N SER A 112 13.72 26.72 2.03
CA SER A 112 14.75 26.78 3.06
C SER A 112 15.06 28.21 3.46
N THR A 113 15.33 28.39 4.75
CA THR A 113 15.76 29.66 5.31
C THR A 113 16.69 29.43 6.50
N THR A 114 17.55 30.42 6.75
CA THR A 114 18.25 30.65 8.02
C THR A 114 17.88 32.00 8.62
N ALA A 115 16.95 32.73 8.00
CA ALA A 115 16.54 34.06 8.42
C ALA A 115 15.56 33.95 9.59
N LEU A 116 15.90 34.57 10.72
CA LEU A 116 15.13 34.47 11.97
C LEU A 116 13.73 35.10 11.88
N THR A 117 13.52 36.01 10.93
CA THR A 117 12.25 36.71 10.72
C THR A 117 11.37 36.08 9.64
N ALA A 118 11.85 35.03 8.98
CA ALA A 118 11.13 34.40 7.89
C ALA A 118 9.96 33.55 8.39
N THR A 119 8.81 33.67 7.74
CA THR A 119 7.59 32.93 8.05
C THR A 119 6.98 32.29 6.80
N ILE A 120 6.35 31.14 7.01
CA ILE A 120 5.40 30.51 6.07
C ILE A 120 4.01 30.71 6.67
N SER A 121 3.04 31.06 5.84
CA SER A 121 1.61 31.01 6.18
C SER A 121 0.88 30.11 5.18
N VAL A 122 0.01 29.23 5.67
CA VAL A 122 -0.85 28.39 4.84
C VAL A 122 -2.21 28.24 5.47
N THR A 123 -3.26 28.46 4.68
CA THR A 123 -4.63 28.16 5.10
C THR A 123 -4.93 26.70 4.78
N VAL A 124 -5.29 25.94 5.80
CA VAL A 124 -5.72 24.56 5.68
C VAL A 124 -7.20 24.47 5.99
N ASP A 125 -7.94 23.62 5.27
CA ASP A 125 -9.36 23.40 5.51
C ASP A 125 -9.76 21.94 5.29
N ARG A 126 -10.57 21.44 6.22
CA ARG A 126 -11.24 20.14 6.12
C ARG A 126 -12.43 20.06 7.07
N ALA A 127 -13.60 19.70 6.54
CA ALA A 127 -14.85 19.63 7.29
C ALA A 127 -14.92 18.46 8.30
N LYS A 128 -14.08 17.43 8.12
CA LYS A 128 -13.97 16.26 9.01
C LYS A 128 -12.81 16.47 10.01
N PRO A 129 -12.87 15.89 11.22
CA PRO A 129 -11.78 15.98 12.19
C PRO A 129 -10.44 15.52 11.63
N TYR A 130 -9.37 16.28 11.89
CA TYR A 130 -8.04 16.01 11.37
C TYR A 130 -6.91 16.34 12.35
N ASP A 131 -5.81 15.62 12.19
CA ASP A 131 -4.52 15.90 12.82
C ASP A 131 -3.67 16.70 11.83
N LEU A 132 -2.92 17.69 12.33
CA LEU A 132 -2.07 18.56 11.54
C LEU A 132 -0.61 18.12 11.62
N TRP A 133 0.05 18.06 10.48
CA TRP A 133 1.43 17.64 10.33
C TRP A 133 2.25 18.68 9.58
N VAL A 134 3.49 18.88 10.02
CA VAL A 134 4.49 19.64 9.26
C VAL A 134 5.46 18.65 8.61
N CYS A 135 5.65 18.79 7.30
CA CYS A 135 6.50 17.96 6.47
C CYS A 135 7.79 18.72 6.15
N PHE A 136 8.95 18.09 6.36
CA PHE A 136 10.24 18.78 6.29
C PHE A 136 11.39 17.86 5.84
N THR A 137 12.43 18.49 5.32
CA THR A 137 13.73 17.84 5.11
C THR A 137 14.59 18.08 6.35
N GLY A 138 14.96 17.01 7.03
CA GLY A 138 15.88 17.04 8.15
C GLY A 138 17.30 17.41 7.73
N ARG A 139 17.97 18.19 8.57
CA ARG A 139 19.35 18.63 8.33
C ARG A 139 20.23 18.45 9.56
N ILE A 140 21.53 18.22 9.37
CA ILE A 140 22.46 18.25 10.51
C ILE A 140 22.54 19.64 11.14
N ALA A 141 22.34 20.69 10.33
CA ALA A 141 22.28 22.08 10.74
C ALA A 141 20.83 22.57 11.02
N GLY A 142 19.90 21.63 11.23
CA GLY A 142 18.49 21.94 11.47
C GLY A 142 18.29 22.81 12.71
N GLY A 143 17.37 23.76 12.64
CA GLY A 143 16.95 24.62 13.75
C GLY A 143 15.60 24.24 14.34
N TYR A 144 15.15 24.99 15.34
CA TYR A 144 13.80 24.86 15.87
C TYR A 144 12.81 25.53 14.93
N CYS A 145 11.75 24.81 14.53
CA CYS A 145 10.60 25.36 13.84
C CYS A 145 9.50 25.64 14.86
N ARG A 146 9.17 26.91 15.04
CA ARG A 146 7.98 27.31 15.80
C ARG A 146 6.74 27.13 14.93
N VAL A 147 5.64 26.73 15.56
CA VAL A 147 4.35 26.53 14.91
C VAL A 147 3.30 27.34 15.65
N ASP A 148 2.57 28.18 14.92
CA ASP A 148 1.39 28.87 15.42
C ASP A 148 0.18 28.48 14.54
N ILE A 149 -0.99 28.32 15.15
CA ILE A 149 -2.27 28.06 14.50
C ILE A 149 -3.24 29.17 14.93
N ASP A 150 -3.85 29.83 13.95
CA ASP A 150 -4.74 30.99 14.12
C ASP A 150 -4.12 32.11 14.97
N GLY A 151 -2.83 32.38 14.74
CA GLY A 151 -2.09 33.45 15.40
C GLY A 151 -1.57 33.12 16.80
N GLY A 152 -1.72 31.89 17.30
CA GLY A 152 -1.19 31.48 18.60
C GLY A 152 -0.89 29.98 18.72
N GLN A 153 -0.61 29.50 19.94
CA GLN A 153 -0.20 28.10 20.19
C GLN A 153 -1.19 27.30 21.05
N ALA A 154 -2.40 27.83 21.22
CA ALA A 154 -3.46 27.16 21.98
C ALA A 154 -3.88 25.84 21.32
N LEU A 155 -3.93 25.82 19.98
CA LEU A 155 -4.32 24.66 19.17
C LEU A 155 -3.15 23.73 18.80
N VAL A 156 -1.92 24.10 19.15
CA VAL A 156 -0.73 23.27 18.93
C VAL A 156 -0.59 22.35 20.15
N ASP A 157 -1.09 21.12 20.08
CA ASP A 157 -1.18 20.22 21.25
C ASP A 157 -0.25 19.00 21.19
N ALA A 158 0.27 18.66 20.01
CA ALA A 158 1.07 17.45 19.80
C ALA A 158 2.58 17.66 19.94
N ILE A 159 3.02 18.90 20.16
CA ILE A 159 4.42 19.25 20.44
C ILE A 159 4.51 20.18 21.65
N GLY A 160 5.61 20.06 22.40
CA GLY A 160 5.90 20.87 23.57
C GLY A 160 6.94 21.95 23.31
N ASP A 161 7.47 22.50 24.38
CA ASP A 161 8.69 23.32 24.37
C ASP A 161 9.91 22.39 24.49
N PRO A 162 10.66 22.16 23.40
CA PRO A 162 11.70 21.14 23.36
C PRO A 162 12.97 21.54 24.13
N ALA A 163 13.15 22.82 24.48
CA ALA A 163 14.41 23.32 25.04
C ALA A 163 14.24 24.50 26.03
N GLY A 164 13.04 24.71 26.59
CA GLY A 164 12.77 25.87 27.45
C GLY A 164 12.80 27.20 26.69
N LEU A 165 12.41 27.18 25.40
CA LEU A 165 12.35 28.32 24.49
C LEU A 165 11.25 29.33 24.87
N GLY A 166 10.27 28.91 25.67
CA GLY A 166 9.09 29.70 26.03
C GLY A 166 7.93 29.60 25.02
N PHE A 167 8.03 28.69 24.05
CA PHE A 167 6.99 28.41 23.05
C PHE A 167 7.12 26.98 22.53
N LYS A 168 6.04 26.48 21.91
CA LYS A 168 5.99 25.15 21.31
C LYS A 168 6.72 25.14 19.97
N ALA A 169 7.63 24.19 19.80
CA ALA A 169 8.43 24.06 18.60
C ALA A 169 8.92 22.61 18.44
N PHE A 170 9.46 22.30 17.28
CA PHE A 170 10.16 21.04 17.06
C PHE A 170 11.50 21.27 16.38
N SER A 171 12.46 20.38 16.62
CA SER A 171 13.73 20.43 15.92
C SER A 171 13.60 19.84 14.53
N THR A 172 14.07 20.56 13.52
CA THR A 172 14.28 20.03 12.16
C THR A 172 15.64 19.32 12.04
N GLN A 173 16.39 19.20 13.13
CA GLN A 173 17.68 18.52 13.12
C GLN A 173 17.51 17.01 12.95
N THR A 174 18.39 16.44 12.13
CA THR A 174 18.54 15.00 11.96
C THR A 174 20.02 14.62 11.92
N ALA A 175 20.32 13.37 12.29
CA ALA A 175 21.70 12.86 12.29
C ALA A 175 22.31 12.79 10.87
N THR A 176 21.47 12.64 9.86
CA THR A 176 21.84 12.62 8.45
C THR A 176 21.40 13.94 7.80
N ASP A 177 22.29 14.59 7.04
CA ASP A 177 21.90 15.80 6.31
C ASP A 177 21.00 15.42 5.12
N MET A 178 20.08 16.32 4.77
CA MET A 178 19.08 16.06 3.71
C MET A 178 18.24 14.80 3.95
N GLN A 179 17.93 14.47 5.22
CA GLN A 179 17.05 13.36 5.55
C GLN A 179 15.60 13.72 5.22
N ARG A 180 15.04 13.16 4.15
CA ARG A 180 13.77 13.60 3.57
C ARG A 180 12.55 12.98 4.22
N ARG A 181 11.38 13.43 3.74
CA ARG A 181 10.07 12.83 4.04
C ARG A 181 9.82 12.74 5.54
N ARG A 182 10.41 13.67 6.30
CA ARG A 182 10.16 13.77 7.73
C ARG A 182 8.82 14.44 7.89
N SER A 183 8.09 14.00 8.91
CA SER A 183 6.85 14.65 9.28
C SER A 183 6.70 14.57 10.77
N ILE A 184 6.15 15.62 11.36
CA ILE A 184 5.80 15.66 12.78
C ILE A 184 4.37 16.16 12.94
N ARG A 185 3.62 15.52 13.83
CA ARG A 185 2.28 15.94 14.21
C ARG A 185 2.39 17.11 15.16
N VAL A 186 1.64 18.17 14.93
CA VAL A 186 1.70 19.41 15.73
C VAL A 186 0.35 19.79 16.33
N ALA A 187 -0.75 19.26 15.79
CA ALA A 187 -2.08 19.41 16.36
C ALA A 187 -2.92 18.13 16.15
N THR A 188 -3.91 17.89 17.02
CA THR A 188 -4.87 16.79 16.89
C THR A 188 -6.32 17.27 16.89
N GLY A 189 -7.19 16.52 16.21
CA GLY A 189 -8.65 16.71 16.31
C GLY A 189 -9.19 18.08 15.89
N LEU A 190 -8.47 18.84 15.06
CA LEU A 190 -8.95 20.10 14.49
C LEU A 190 -10.09 19.86 13.50
N THR A 191 -10.91 20.87 13.21
CA THR A 191 -11.99 20.78 12.22
C THR A 191 -12.28 22.16 11.64
N GLY A 192 -12.51 22.23 10.32
CA GLY A 192 -12.75 23.46 9.59
C GLY A 192 -11.45 24.11 9.10
N SER A 193 -11.51 25.42 8.87
CA SER A 193 -10.42 26.21 8.31
C SER A 193 -9.54 26.80 9.39
N HIS A 194 -8.22 26.68 9.22
CA HIS A 194 -7.21 27.23 10.13
C HIS A 194 -6.04 27.84 9.35
N VAL A 195 -5.41 28.88 9.91
CA VAL A 195 -4.18 29.46 9.36
C VAL A 195 -2.99 28.93 10.15
N VAL A 196 -2.13 28.16 9.49
CA VAL A 196 -0.88 27.65 10.06
C VAL A 196 0.24 28.61 9.71
N THR A 197 1.00 29.02 10.72
CA THR A 197 2.22 29.82 10.55
C THR A 197 3.42 29.04 11.06
N LEU A 198 4.44 28.88 10.22
CA LEU A 198 5.72 28.29 10.58
C LEU A 198 6.78 29.40 10.59
N SER A 199 7.59 29.45 11.64
CA SER A 199 8.65 30.46 11.77
C SER A 199 9.90 29.89 12.41
N HIS A 200 11.00 30.63 12.30
CA HIS A 200 12.24 30.27 12.96
C HIS A 200 12.10 30.38 14.50
N GLY A 201 12.31 29.27 15.19
CA GLY A 201 12.23 29.13 16.66
C GLY A 201 13.59 29.21 17.36
N GLY A 202 14.67 29.49 16.64
CA GLY A 202 16.02 29.61 17.20
C GLY A 202 16.93 28.45 16.81
N ALA A 203 18.19 28.52 17.24
CA ALA A 203 19.17 27.48 16.93
C ALA A 203 18.93 26.22 17.77
N ALA A 204 19.01 25.04 17.16
CA ALA A 204 18.92 23.77 17.89
C ALA A 204 20.31 23.23 18.28
N THR A 205 20.39 22.48 19.39
CA THR A 205 21.61 21.79 19.85
C THR A 205 21.32 20.30 20.11
N PRO A 206 22.02 19.36 19.44
CA PRO A 206 22.87 19.58 18.26
C PRO A 206 22.03 20.16 17.10
N GLY A 207 22.66 20.88 16.17
CA GLY A 207 21.93 21.50 15.07
C GLY A 207 22.53 22.80 14.55
N GLY A 208 21.65 23.68 14.13
CA GLY A 208 21.95 25.01 13.63
C GLY A 208 20.68 25.84 13.49
N THR A 209 20.61 26.68 12.48
CA THR A 209 19.50 27.61 12.22
C THR A 209 18.76 27.33 10.91
N SER A 210 19.06 26.20 10.26
CA SER A 210 18.44 25.88 8.98
C SER A 210 17.04 25.34 9.20
N LEU A 211 16.04 25.93 8.54
CA LEU A 211 14.75 25.26 8.31
C LEU A 211 14.67 24.84 6.85
N MET A 212 14.03 23.70 6.58
CA MET A 212 13.73 23.22 5.24
C MET A 212 12.37 22.52 5.23
N ILE A 213 11.35 23.22 4.77
CA ILE A 213 9.94 22.80 4.85
C ILE A 213 9.45 22.36 3.47
N GLU A 214 8.75 21.24 3.42
CA GLU A 214 8.27 20.59 2.19
C GLU A 214 6.75 20.79 2.01
N ALA A 215 5.97 20.66 3.08
CA ALA A 215 4.51 20.76 3.04
C ALA A 215 3.90 20.94 4.43
N VAL A 216 2.61 21.30 4.47
CA VAL A 216 1.72 21.03 5.61
C VAL A 216 0.74 19.95 5.19
N ALA A 217 0.37 19.05 6.09
CA ALA A 217 -0.50 17.94 5.77
C ALA A 217 -1.55 17.71 6.86
N LEU A 218 -2.73 17.27 6.47
CA LEU A 218 -3.80 16.88 7.38
C LEU A 218 -4.00 15.36 7.31
N SER A 219 -4.34 14.70 8.42
CA SER A 219 -4.90 13.35 8.31
C SER A 219 -6.20 13.40 7.49
N ALA A 220 -6.35 12.43 6.60
CA ALA A 220 -7.37 12.47 5.56
C ALA A 220 -7.90 11.07 5.21
N ASP A 221 -8.87 10.99 4.32
CA ASP A 221 -9.45 9.75 3.80
C ASP A 221 -9.47 9.78 2.25
N LEU A 222 -9.80 8.67 1.58
CA LEU A 222 -9.68 8.59 0.11
C LEU A 222 -10.63 9.55 -0.62
N SER A 223 -11.66 10.06 0.05
CA SER A 223 -12.60 11.02 -0.54
C SER A 223 -12.10 12.46 -0.51
N ASP A 224 -11.04 12.74 0.26
CA ASP A 224 -10.42 14.06 0.32
C ASP A 224 -9.59 14.34 -0.95
N ASP A 225 -9.43 15.61 -1.28
CA ASP A 225 -8.48 16.11 -2.27
C ASP A 225 -7.04 16.10 -1.72
N GLY A 226 -6.06 16.25 -2.61
CA GLY A 226 -4.65 16.35 -2.22
C GLY A 226 -4.06 15.09 -1.58
N ILE A 227 -4.77 13.95 -1.65
CA ILE A 227 -4.27 12.62 -1.25
C ILE A 227 -3.18 12.12 -2.19
N LEU A 228 -3.21 12.52 -3.46
CA LEU A 228 -2.17 12.25 -4.45
C LEU A 228 -1.87 13.55 -5.21
N PRO A 229 -0.69 13.66 -5.85
CA PRO A 229 -0.45 14.70 -6.84
C PRO A 229 -1.56 14.73 -7.89
N PRO A 230 -1.92 15.91 -8.41
CA PRO A 230 -2.99 16.03 -9.38
C PRO A 230 -2.62 15.34 -10.71
N VAL A 231 -3.64 14.95 -11.48
CA VAL A 231 -3.44 14.42 -12.84
C VAL A 231 -2.79 15.50 -13.72
N TRP A 232 -1.74 15.14 -14.46
CA TRP A 232 -1.09 16.02 -15.45
C TRP A 232 -2.12 16.60 -16.42
N GLN A 233 -1.98 17.89 -16.74
CA GLN A 233 -2.87 18.61 -17.65
C GLN A 233 -2.07 19.18 -18.84
N PRO A 234 -2.63 19.14 -20.06
CA PRO A 234 -1.97 19.72 -21.23
C PRO A 234 -1.97 21.25 -21.16
N ALA A 235 -1.00 21.88 -21.84
CA ALA A 235 -0.91 23.34 -21.97
C ALA A 235 -1.02 24.10 -20.63
N THR A 236 -0.52 23.50 -19.56
CA THR A 236 -0.65 24.00 -18.19
C THR A 236 0.69 24.50 -17.68
N ALA A 237 0.68 25.66 -17.03
CA ALA A 237 1.89 26.21 -16.43
C ALA A 237 2.26 25.41 -15.18
N TYR A 238 3.49 24.91 -15.17
CA TYR A 238 4.11 24.24 -14.04
C TYR A 238 5.38 24.98 -13.65
N VAL A 239 5.73 24.92 -12.36
CA VAL A 239 7.05 25.35 -11.92
C VAL A 239 7.85 24.14 -11.46
N MET A 240 9.17 24.22 -11.66
CA MET A 240 10.09 23.13 -11.33
C MET A 240 9.82 22.54 -9.94
N GLY A 241 9.73 21.20 -9.88
CA GLY A 241 9.41 20.43 -8.68
C GLY A 241 7.92 20.24 -8.41
N ASP A 242 7.03 20.77 -9.26
CA ASP A 242 5.62 20.37 -9.23
C ASP A 242 5.48 18.87 -9.48
N GLU A 243 4.78 18.20 -8.57
CA GLU A 243 4.40 16.81 -8.71
C GLU A 243 3.04 16.72 -9.41
N VAL A 244 2.95 15.80 -10.36
CA VAL A 244 1.71 15.39 -11.03
C VAL A 244 1.72 13.86 -11.15
N GLN A 245 0.60 13.29 -11.57
CA GLN A 245 0.54 11.89 -11.92
C GLN A 245 -0.11 11.67 -13.29
N TRP A 246 0.32 10.62 -13.97
CA TRP A 246 -0.31 10.16 -15.20
C TRP A 246 -0.28 8.63 -15.25
N GLN A 247 -1.47 8.03 -15.38
CA GLN A 247 -1.66 6.57 -15.42
C GLN A 247 -0.91 5.84 -14.29
N GLY A 248 -0.97 6.38 -13.07
CA GLY A 248 -0.35 5.76 -11.89
C GLY A 248 1.18 5.85 -11.83
N THR A 249 1.83 6.56 -12.75
CA THR A 249 3.22 7.02 -12.60
C THR A 249 3.23 8.46 -12.10
N PHE A 250 4.13 8.76 -11.18
CA PHE A 250 4.28 10.09 -10.60
C PHE A 250 5.42 10.81 -11.30
N TYR A 251 5.22 12.10 -11.57
CA TYR A 251 6.17 12.92 -12.31
C TYR A 251 6.46 14.21 -11.57
N ALA A 252 7.72 14.60 -11.54
CA ALA A 252 8.14 15.92 -11.05
C ALA A 252 8.67 16.77 -12.21
N ALA A 253 8.16 18.00 -12.35
CA ALA A 253 8.63 18.95 -13.36
C ALA A 253 10.11 19.29 -13.14
N ARG A 254 10.93 19.26 -14.20
CA ARG A 254 12.37 19.57 -14.14
C ARG A 254 12.72 20.99 -14.57
N ALA A 255 11.73 21.74 -15.06
CA ALA A 255 11.85 23.14 -15.41
C ALA A 255 10.54 23.87 -15.13
N THR A 256 10.61 25.20 -15.04
CA THR A 256 9.41 26.06 -15.04
C THR A 256 9.02 26.37 -16.47
N GLY A 257 7.75 26.15 -16.82
CA GLY A 257 7.25 26.37 -18.17
C GLY A 257 5.83 25.84 -18.35
N VAL A 258 5.42 25.64 -19.59
CA VAL A 258 4.09 25.15 -19.95
C VAL A 258 4.22 23.74 -20.53
N SER A 259 3.39 22.81 -20.06
CA SER A 259 3.38 21.43 -20.53
C SER A 259 2.98 21.30 -22.01
N GLY A 260 3.39 20.18 -22.61
CA GLY A 260 3.02 19.82 -23.97
C GLY A 260 1.54 19.44 -24.12
N THR A 261 1.18 18.93 -25.30
CA THR A 261 -0.18 18.42 -25.60
C THR A 261 -0.35 16.94 -25.27
N THR A 262 0.75 16.21 -25.10
CA THR A 262 0.77 14.79 -24.76
C THR A 262 1.44 14.57 -23.41
N PRO A 263 0.91 13.71 -22.54
CA PRO A 263 1.48 13.45 -21.22
C PRO A 263 2.83 12.70 -21.31
N PRO A 264 3.69 12.80 -20.29
CA PRO A 264 4.86 11.92 -20.17
C PRO A 264 4.42 10.45 -19.97
N VAL A 265 5.17 9.51 -20.56
CA VAL A 265 4.86 8.05 -20.53
C VAL A 265 6.02 7.16 -20.08
N HIS A 266 7.18 7.74 -19.79
CA HIS A 266 8.33 6.98 -19.30
C HIS A 266 8.11 6.57 -17.84
N LEU A 267 8.60 5.39 -17.45
CA LEU A 267 8.38 4.82 -16.12
C LEU A 267 9.53 5.08 -15.14
N SER A 268 10.66 5.59 -15.64
CA SER A 268 11.84 5.89 -14.85
C SER A 268 12.72 6.91 -15.55
N GLY A 269 13.57 7.59 -14.77
CA GLY A 269 14.52 8.57 -15.32
C GLY A 269 13.86 9.90 -15.64
N ILE A 270 14.42 10.60 -16.63
CA ILE A 270 13.95 11.92 -17.07
C ILE A 270 13.64 11.83 -18.57
N SER A 271 12.46 12.31 -18.96
CA SER A 271 12.11 12.51 -20.36
C SER A 271 11.03 13.58 -20.49
N GLY A 272 10.88 14.12 -21.70
CA GLY A 272 9.97 15.22 -21.99
C GLY A 272 8.54 14.81 -22.30
N ASP A 273 7.63 15.77 -22.17
CA ASP A 273 6.26 15.71 -22.73
C ASP A 273 6.15 16.43 -24.10
N GLY A 274 7.31 16.81 -24.66
CA GLY A 274 7.46 17.63 -25.86
C GLY A 274 7.69 19.13 -25.58
N ALA A 275 7.45 19.61 -24.36
CA ALA A 275 7.69 21.00 -23.95
C ALA A 275 8.43 21.13 -22.61
N LEU A 276 8.11 20.29 -21.63
CA LEU A 276 8.75 20.22 -20.32
C LEU A 276 9.41 18.85 -20.12
N ASP A 277 10.57 18.87 -19.45
CA ASP A 277 11.20 17.67 -18.92
C ASP A 277 10.55 17.25 -17.61
N TRP A 278 10.24 15.96 -17.50
CA TRP A 278 9.63 15.33 -16.35
C TRP A 278 10.54 14.23 -15.83
N ARG A 279 10.65 14.11 -14.51
CA ARG A 279 11.26 12.96 -13.87
C ARG A 279 10.17 12.00 -13.42
N ALA A 280 10.25 10.74 -13.83
CA ALA A 280 9.38 9.70 -13.30
C ALA A 280 9.91 9.17 -11.97
N ASP A 281 9.02 9.08 -10.98
CA ASP A 281 9.25 8.42 -9.70
C ASP A 281 8.13 7.39 -9.44
N ASN A 282 8.49 6.29 -8.78
CA ASN A 282 7.55 5.19 -8.53
C ASN A 282 6.51 5.54 -7.45
N ARG A 283 6.78 6.54 -6.62
CA ARG A 283 5.94 6.98 -5.49
C ARG A 283 6.02 8.51 -5.39
N PRO A 284 4.93 9.20 -5.03
CA PRO A 284 4.98 10.64 -4.79
C PRO A 284 5.74 10.94 -3.49
N THR A 285 6.06 12.21 -3.26
CA THR A 285 6.73 12.63 -2.01
C THR A 285 5.84 12.36 -0.79
N TYR A 286 4.55 12.66 -0.92
CA TYR A 286 3.51 12.31 0.04
C TYR A 286 2.29 11.79 -0.72
N PRO A 287 1.53 10.82 -0.16
CA PRO A 287 1.65 10.21 1.16
C PRO A 287 2.87 9.30 1.30
N LEU A 288 3.20 8.91 2.54
CA LEU A 288 4.28 7.95 2.79
C LEU A 288 3.77 6.53 2.53
N PHE A 289 4.57 5.75 1.81
CA PHE A 289 4.29 4.35 1.48
C PHE A 289 5.31 3.44 2.17
N GLN A 290 4.84 2.27 2.61
CA GLN A 290 5.68 1.15 3.00
C GLN A 290 5.25 -0.08 2.24
N ALA A 291 6.19 -0.81 1.66
CA ALA A 291 5.86 -2.11 1.09
C ALA A 291 5.54 -3.14 2.18
N VAL A 292 4.43 -3.85 1.99
CA VAL A 292 4.02 -5.00 2.82
C VAL A 292 4.10 -6.30 2.02
N ASP A 293 4.01 -6.21 0.69
CA ASP A 293 4.08 -7.36 -0.23
C ASP A 293 4.70 -6.99 -1.59
N TYR A 294 5.47 -7.92 -2.16
CA TYR A 294 6.02 -7.90 -3.52
C TYR A 294 5.91 -9.29 -4.16
N ALA A 295 4.70 -9.72 -4.51
CA ALA A 295 4.50 -10.94 -5.30
C ALA A 295 3.07 -11.08 -5.83
N SER A 296 2.93 -11.87 -6.90
CA SER A 296 1.67 -12.10 -7.62
C SER A 296 0.87 -13.32 -7.21
N GLU A 297 1.12 -13.83 -6.01
CA GLU A 297 0.68 -15.16 -5.58
C GLU A 297 -0.49 -15.13 -4.59
N ARG A 298 -1.02 -13.95 -4.24
CA ARG A 298 -2.02 -13.85 -3.16
C ARG A 298 -3.32 -14.62 -3.43
N GLU A 299 -3.73 -14.79 -4.69
CA GLU A 299 -5.00 -15.47 -5.00
C GLU A 299 -4.88 -16.99 -4.93
N TYR A 300 -3.99 -17.58 -5.73
CA TYR A 300 -3.76 -19.02 -5.83
C TYR A 300 -2.56 -19.34 -6.73
N ALA A 301 -2.07 -20.58 -6.64
CA ALA A 301 -1.19 -21.18 -7.64
C ALA A 301 -1.36 -22.71 -7.66
N ALA A 302 -1.00 -23.35 -8.76
CA ALA A 302 -0.99 -24.80 -8.87
C ALA A 302 0.23 -25.29 -9.65
N ARG A 303 0.64 -26.54 -9.38
CA ARG A 303 1.52 -27.30 -10.26
C ARG A 303 0.88 -28.62 -10.60
N VAL A 304 0.85 -28.91 -11.89
CA VAL A 304 0.27 -30.13 -12.46
C VAL A 304 1.24 -30.81 -13.41
N ARG A 305 1.05 -32.11 -13.63
CA ARG A 305 1.71 -32.89 -14.68
C ARG A 305 0.68 -33.35 -15.71
N ILE A 306 0.98 -33.07 -16.98
CA ILE A 306 0.15 -33.45 -18.14
C ILE A 306 1.03 -34.25 -19.08
N ALA A 307 0.67 -35.51 -19.32
CA ALA A 307 1.48 -36.45 -20.11
C ALA A 307 2.97 -36.45 -19.73
N GLY A 308 3.27 -36.34 -18.42
CA GLY A 308 4.63 -36.29 -17.87
C GLY A 308 5.31 -34.92 -17.87
N THR A 309 4.70 -33.90 -18.48
CA THR A 309 5.23 -32.52 -18.50
C THR A 309 4.69 -31.71 -17.33
N THR A 310 5.59 -31.11 -16.53
CA THR A 310 5.21 -30.21 -15.44
C THR A 310 4.78 -28.85 -15.97
N THR A 311 3.66 -28.34 -15.45
CA THR A 311 3.12 -27.01 -15.73
C THR A 311 2.80 -26.33 -14.40
N GLU A 312 3.21 -25.08 -14.24
CA GLU A 312 2.78 -24.23 -13.13
C GLU A 312 1.75 -23.21 -13.62
N ILE A 313 0.78 -22.90 -12.77
CA ILE A 313 -0.34 -22.02 -13.10
C ILE A 313 -0.51 -21.05 -11.94
N GLY A 314 -0.70 -19.77 -12.23
CA GLY A 314 -1.09 -18.80 -11.22
C GLY A 314 -0.36 -17.47 -11.36
N GLY A 315 -1.08 -16.48 -11.88
CA GLY A 315 -0.62 -15.09 -11.92
C GLY A 315 0.66 -14.91 -12.76
N GLN A 316 1.36 -13.80 -12.51
CA GLN A 316 2.58 -13.45 -13.25
C GLN A 316 3.76 -14.39 -12.95
N THR A 317 3.98 -14.80 -11.68
CA THR A 317 5.15 -15.62 -11.32
C THR A 317 5.16 -16.99 -11.99
N HIS A 318 4.01 -17.68 -12.01
CA HIS A 318 3.92 -19.05 -12.52
C HIS A 318 3.42 -19.13 -13.97
N GLY A 319 2.65 -18.12 -14.41
CA GLY A 319 2.16 -18.03 -15.78
C GLY A 319 1.08 -19.05 -16.13
N ASN A 320 1.06 -19.44 -17.42
CA ASN A 320 0.14 -20.41 -18.03
C ASN A 320 -1.35 -20.17 -17.74
N GLU A 321 -1.71 -18.90 -17.61
CA GLU A 321 -3.07 -18.46 -17.34
C GLU A 321 -3.41 -17.27 -18.26
N ALA A 322 -3.88 -17.62 -19.46
CA ALA A 322 -4.18 -16.65 -20.49
C ALA A 322 -5.49 -15.92 -20.19
N LEU A 323 -5.47 -14.60 -20.26
CA LEU A 323 -6.69 -13.79 -20.09
C LEU A 323 -7.59 -13.91 -21.32
N VAL A 324 -8.87 -14.22 -21.10
CA VAL A 324 -9.91 -14.29 -22.14
C VAL A 324 -10.77 -13.03 -22.12
N ALA A 325 -11.27 -12.65 -20.95
CA ALA A 325 -12.11 -11.47 -20.77
C ALA A 325 -11.91 -10.87 -19.38
N ARG A 326 -12.11 -9.55 -19.29
CA ARG A 326 -12.00 -8.80 -18.05
C ARG A 326 -13.05 -7.70 -18.01
N SER A 327 -13.67 -7.52 -16.85
CA SER A 327 -14.40 -6.31 -16.51
C SER A 327 -14.03 -5.81 -15.13
N VAL A 328 -13.98 -4.50 -14.97
CA VAL A 328 -13.69 -3.82 -13.71
C VAL A 328 -14.79 -2.82 -13.45
N THR A 329 -15.37 -2.88 -12.25
CA THR A 329 -16.44 -1.97 -11.83
C THR A 329 -16.11 -1.31 -10.50
N LEU A 330 -16.53 -0.07 -10.35
CA LEU A 330 -16.62 0.65 -9.07
C LEU A 330 -18.10 0.87 -8.78
N ASP A 331 -18.59 0.39 -7.63
CA ASP A 331 -20.00 0.45 -7.25
C ASP A 331 -20.94 -0.06 -8.35
N ALA A 332 -20.59 -1.22 -8.91
CA ALA A 332 -21.26 -1.88 -10.04
C ALA A 332 -21.32 -1.08 -11.36
N GLN A 333 -20.63 0.06 -11.46
CA GLN A 333 -20.48 0.82 -12.70
C GLN A 333 -19.14 0.50 -13.37
N PRO A 334 -19.08 0.35 -14.72
CA PRO A 334 -17.83 0.16 -15.43
C PRO A 334 -16.80 1.24 -15.10
N PHE A 335 -15.56 0.83 -14.81
CA PHE A 335 -14.51 1.78 -14.49
C PHE A 335 -14.15 2.64 -15.71
N VAL A 336 -14.18 3.95 -15.52
CA VAL A 336 -13.71 4.96 -16.47
C VAL A 336 -12.63 5.79 -15.75
N PRO A 337 -11.37 5.79 -16.22
CA PRO A 337 -10.30 6.55 -15.57
C PRO A 337 -10.62 8.05 -15.48
N THR A 338 -10.47 8.62 -14.28
CA THR A 338 -10.57 10.06 -14.07
C THR A 338 -9.35 10.78 -14.69
N THR A 339 -9.58 11.84 -15.46
CA THR A 339 -8.52 12.63 -16.13
C THR A 339 -8.19 13.95 -15.43
N SER A 340 -8.70 14.14 -14.21
CA SER A 340 -8.55 15.35 -13.39
C SER A 340 -8.45 15.01 -11.90
N GLY A 341 -8.16 16.01 -11.06
CA GLY A 341 -8.09 15.84 -9.61
C GLY A 341 -6.99 14.85 -9.21
N THR A 342 -7.27 13.96 -8.25
CA THR A 342 -6.31 12.94 -7.79
C THR A 342 -6.12 11.78 -8.77
N GLY A 343 -6.94 11.69 -9.82
CA GLY A 343 -6.98 10.56 -10.76
C GLY A 343 -7.49 9.25 -10.15
N LEU A 344 -8.12 9.33 -8.98
CA LEU A 344 -8.82 8.24 -8.33
C LEU A 344 -10.33 8.39 -8.54
N SER A 345 -11.02 7.28 -8.73
CA SER A 345 -12.47 7.16 -8.65
C SER A 345 -12.80 6.49 -7.31
N VAL A 346 -13.51 7.19 -6.43
CA VAL A 346 -13.79 6.75 -5.05
C VAL A 346 -15.19 6.14 -4.97
N GLY A 347 -15.33 5.04 -4.22
CA GLY A 347 -16.59 4.32 -4.04
C GLY A 347 -16.59 3.43 -2.80
N ALA A 348 -17.55 2.51 -2.72
CA ALA A 348 -17.71 1.57 -1.62
C ALA A 348 -17.24 0.15 -1.95
N GLU A 349 -17.30 -0.26 -3.22
CA GLU A 349 -16.85 -1.58 -3.67
C GLU A 349 -16.17 -1.51 -5.05
N ILE A 350 -15.01 -2.18 -5.18
CA ILE A 350 -14.40 -2.48 -6.47
C ILE A 350 -14.61 -3.97 -6.74
N ALA A 351 -15.11 -4.30 -7.94
CA ALA A 351 -15.20 -5.67 -8.40
C ALA A 351 -14.41 -5.87 -9.70
N THR A 352 -13.60 -6.92 -9.76
CA THR A 352 -12.93 -7.37 -10.99
C THR A 352 -13.42 -8.76 -11.33
N PHE A 353 -13.86 -8.96 -12.57
CA PHE A 353 -14.24 -10.25 -13.10
C PHE A 353 -13.26 -10.62 -14.20
N GLU A 354 -12.59 -11.76 -14.06
CA GLU A 354 -11.65 -12.27 -15.04
C GLU A 354 -12.04 -13.68 -15.45
N ASN A 355 -12.17 -13.90 -16.75
CA ASN A 355 -12.21 -15.23 -17.33
C ASN A 355 -10.84 -15.51 -17.93
N THR A 356 -10.23 -16.60 -17.53
CA THR A 356 -8.90 -17.04 -17.96
C THR A 356 -8.96 -18.49 -18.45
N THR A 357 -7.93 -18.89 -19.18
CA THR A 357 -7.70 -20.28 -19.56
C THR A 357 -6.44 -20.77 -18.86
N TRP A 358 -6.57 -21.81 -18.05
CA TRP A 358 -5.42 -22.59 -17.57
C TRP A 358 -4.85 -23.34 -18.76
N GLN A 359 -3.55 -23.21 -19.00
CA GLN A 359 -2.88 -23.81 -20.17
C GLN A 359 -1.72 -24.69 -19.76
N GLY A 360 -1.38 -25.68 -20.59
CA GLY A 360 -0.15 -26.43 -20.44
C GLY A 360 1.07 -25.56 -20.77
N ALA A 361 2.24 -25.89 -20.21
CA ALA A 361 3.51 -25.20 -20.53
C ALA A 361 3.88 -25.27 -22.03
N THR A 362 3.39 -26.29 -22.74
CA THR A 362 3.53 -26.45 -24.20
C THR A 362 2.35 -25.89 -24.99
N GLY A 363 1.45 -25.14 -24.34
CA GLY A 363 0.18 -24.67 -24.89
C GLY A 363 -0.97 -25.68 -24.77
N GLY A 364 -2.17 -25.23 -25.13
CA GLY A 364 -3.42 -26.00 -25.06
C GLY A 364 -4.16 -25.84 -23.73
N PRO A 365 -5.51 -25.85 -23.74
CA PRO A 365 -6.31 -25.63 -22.54
C PRO A 365 -6.28 -26.85 -21.62
N ILE A 366 -6.18 -26.58 -20.32
CA ILE A 366 -6.40 -27.52 -19.21
C ILE A 366 -7.81 -27.30 -18.65
N GLY A 367 -8.19 -26.03 -18.48
CA GLY A 367 -9.46 -25.64 -17.89
C GLY A 367 -9.78 -24.17 -18.12
N THR A 368 -11.05 -23.83 -17.99
CA THR A 368 -11.51 -22.44 -17.95
C THR A 368 -11.60 -22.00 -16.50
N CYS A 369 -11.06 -20.84 -16.18
CA CYS A 369 -11.06 -20.28 -14.83
C CYS A 369 -11.85 -18.97 -14.81
N GLN A 370 -12.69 -18.81 -13.81
CA GLN A 370 -13.32 -17.55 -13.43
C GLN A 370 -12.74 -17.12 -12.09
N LEU A 371 -12.18 -15.90 -12.06
CA LEU A 371 -11.73 -15.22 -10.86
C LEU A 371 -12.56 -13.95 -10.67
N ILE A 372 -13.23 -13.87 -9.53
CA ILE A 372 -13.92 -12.66 -9.09
C ILE A 372 -13.14 -12.09 -7.91
N ARG A 373 -12.73 -10.82 -7.98
CA ARG A 373 -12.25 -10.09 -6.81
C ARG A 373 -13.29 -9.08 -6.40
N ARG A 374 -13.61 -9.02 -5.12
CA ARG A 374 -14.40 -7.95 -4.49
C ARG A 374 -13.57 -7.29 -3.42
N ILE A 375 -13.41 -5.98 -3.53
CA ILE A 375 -12.64 -5.17 -2.59
C ILE A 375 -13.59 -4.17 -1.97
N THR A 376 -13.67 -4.22 -0.65
CA THR A 376 -14.39 -3.26 0.19
C THR A 376 -13.40 -2.64 1.18
N PRO A 377 -13.79 -1.63 1.97
CA PRO A 377 -12.88 -1.00 2.93
C PRO A 377 -12.26 -2.03 3.87
N GLY A 378 -10.93 -2.16 3.84
CA GLY A 378 -10.13 -3.06 4.66
C GLY A 378 -10.21 -4.55 4.29
N ALA A 379 -10.88 -4.92 3.19
CA ALA A 379 -11.08 -6.33 2.83
C ALA A 379 -10.96 -6.60 1.33
N VAL A 380 -10.40 -7.77 0.99
CA VAL A 380 -10.31 -8.30 -0.36
C VAL A 380 -10.78 -9.75 -0.35
N ARG A 381 -11.80 -10.06 -1.14
CA ARG A 381 -12.28 -11.42 -1.37
C ARG A 381 -11.98 -11.84 -2.79
N HIS A 382 -11.43 -13.04 -2.94
CA HIS A 382 -11.29 -13.74 -4.21
C HIS A 382 -12.26 -14.92 -4.21
N ASP A 383 -13.05 -15.08 -5.27
CA ASP A 383 -13.79 -16.30 -5.55
C ASP A 383 -13.23 -16.89 -6.85
N VAL A 384 -12.75 -18.12 -6.80
CA VAL A 384 -12.09 -18.83 -7.91
C VAL A 384 -12.90 -20.07 -8.24
N GLN A 385 -13.19 -20.25 -9.52
CA GLN A 385 -13.77 -21.48 -10.05
C GLN A 385 -13.05 -21.89 -11.32
N VAL A 386 -12.55 -23.12 -11.37
CA VAL A 386 -11.94 -23.74 -12.54
C VAL A 386 -12.81 -24.91 -12.96
N THR A 387 -13.12 -24.99 -14.24
CA THR A 387 -13.74 -26.16 -14.86
C THR A 387 -12.78 -26.76 -15.86
N ALA A 388 -12.41 -28.02 -15.62
CA ALA A 388 -11.48 -28.75 -16.47
C ALA A 388 -12.13 -29.04 -17.83
N THR A 389 -11.39 -28.75 -18.90
CA THR A 389 -11.84 -28.94 -20.30
C THR A 389 -10.83 -29.68 -21.16
N GLY A 390 -9.61 -29.85 -20.63
CA GLY A 390 -8.46 -30.39 -21.33
C GLY A 390 -8.10 -31.83 -20.94
N PRO A 391 -6.86 -32.26 -21.24
CA PRO A 391 -6.37 -33.58 -20.87
C PRO A 391 -6.24 -33.72 -19.35
N ASP A 392 -6.20 -34.97 -18.90
CA ASP A 392 -5.96 -35.33 -17.50
C ASP A 392 -4.70 -34.65 -16.95
N ALA A 393 -4.88 -33.91 -15.86
CA ALA A 393 -3.84 -33.17 -15.17
C ALA A 393 -3.67 -33.71 -13.75
N VAL A 394 -2.48 -34.25 -13.45
CA VAL A 394 -2.17 -34.79 -12.11
C VAL A 394 -1.61 -33.68 -11.24
N PHE A 395 -2.22 -33.42 -10.08
CA PHE A 395 -1.72 -32.39 -9.16
C PHE A 395 -0.44 -32.83 -8.46
N ASP A 396 0.57 -31.95 -8.50
CA ASP A 396 1.71 -32.01 -7.57
C ASP A 396 1.41 -31.17 -6.31
N TRP A 397 0.77 -30.00 -6.48
CA TRP A 397 0.26 -29.17 -5.39
C TRP A 397 -0.77 -28.15 -5.90
N LEU A 398 -1.64 -27.68 -4.99
CA LEU A 398 -2.61 -26.61 -5.21
C LEU A 398 -2.64 -25.69 -3.99
N TYR A 399 -2.27 -24.42 -4.18
CA TYR A 399 -2.38 -23.37 -3.19
C TYR A 399 -3.62 -22.53 -3.46
N LEU A 400 -4.45 -22.39 -2.42
CA LEU A 400 -5.75 -21.72 -2.46
C LEU A 400 -5.68 -20.26 -1.98
N GLY A 401 -4.49 -19.82 -1.57
CA GLY A 401 -4.22 -18.48 -1.09
C GLY A 401 -2.85 -18.40 -0.42
N MET A 402 -2.28 -17.21 -0.44
CA MET A 402 -1.01 -16.90 0.19
C MET A 402 -1.16 -15.63 1.01
N LEU A 403 -0.53 -15.59 2.17
CA LEU A 403 -0.38 -14.37 2.96
C LEU A 403 0.87 -13.62 2.49
N PRO A 404 0.79 -12.28 2.36
CA PRO A 404 1.91 -11.46 1.91
C PRO A 404 3.06 -11.45 2.92
N PHE A 405 4.30 -11.45 2.42
CA PHE A 405 5.47 -11.19 3.26
C PHE A 405 6.54 -10.41 2.52
N VAL A 406 6.66 -9.13 2.84
CA VAL A 406 7.91 -8.39 2.78
C VAL A 406 8.37 -8.19 4.22
N HIS A 407 9.44 -8.88 4.60
CA HIS A 407 10.03 -8.71 5.92
C HIS A 407 10.83 -7.40 6.00
N TRP A 408 11.41 -6.94 4.88
CA TRP A 408 12.25 -5.74 4.82
C TRP A 408 11.93 -4.88 3.60
N ASP A 409 11.48 -3.64 3.82
CA ASP A 409 11.35 -2.64 2.76
C ASP A 409 12.64 -1.82 2.67
N GLY A 410 13.45 -2.05 1.63
CA GLY A 410 14.74 -1.38 1.46
C GLY A 410 14.67 0.15 1.31
N GLU A 411 13.50 0.72 0.96
CA GLU A 411 13.33 2.17 0.88
C GLU A 411 13.07 2.79 2.26
N SER A 412 12.27 2.13 3.10
CA SER A 412 11.94 2.62 4.44
C SER A 412 12.85 2.09 5.55
N GLY A 413 13.59 1.00 5.28
CA GLY A 413 14.40 0.28 6.26
C GLY A 413 13.58 -0.33 7.41
N ALA A 414 12.28 -0.57 7.18
CA ALA A 414 11.34 -0.98 8.21
C ALA A 414 10.86 -2.42 8.04
N LEU A 415 10.65 -3.12 9.17
CA LEU A 415 10.02 -4.43 9.21
C LEU A 415 8.50 -4.27 9.16
N ALA A 416 7.86 -4.74 8.10
CA ALA A 416 6.40 -4.60 7.93
C ALA A 416 5.60 -5.68 8.68
N VAL A 417 6.08 -6.93 8.65
CA VAL A 417 5.44 -8.09 9.32
C VAL A 417 6.45 -8.76 10.24
N GLN A 418 6.03 -9.08 11.46
CA GLN A 418 6.89 -9.63 12.50
C GLN A 418 6.47 -11.04 12.93
N GLN A 419 5.16 -11.31 12.94
CA GLN A 419 4.63 -12.55 13.47
C GLN A 419 3.52 -13.13 12.61
N VAL A 420 3.44 -14.47 12.59
CA VAL A 420 2.36 -15.24 12.00
C VAL A 420 1.56 -15.89 13.11
N ALA A 421 0.24 -15.69 13.10
CA ALA A 421 -0.69 -16.31 14.03
C ALA A 421 -1.36 -17.52 13.35
N GLY A 422 -1.24 -18.67 14.00
CA GLY A 422 -2.03 -19.87 13.69
C GLY A 422 -2.81 -20.34 14.93
N PRO A 423 -3.56 -21.44 14.82
CA PRO A 423 -4.32 -22.00 15.93
C PRO A 423 -3.46 -22.37 17.15
N ALA A 424 -2.19 -22.73 16.92
CA ALA A 424 -1.25 -23.12 17.97
C ALA A 424 -0.52 -21.93 18.63
N GLY A 425 -0.72 -20.70 18.14
CA GLY A 425 -0.10 -19.49 18.67
C GLY A 425 0.65 -18.67 17.62
N LEU A 426 1.60 -17.86 18.09
CA LEU A 426 2.38 -16.92 17.29
C LEU A 426 3.76 -17.49 16.97
N ILE A 427 4.21 -17.30 15.72
CA ILE A 427 5.56 -17.60 15.26
C ILE A 427 6.22 -16.28 14.88
N SER A 428 7.37 -16.00 15.48
CA SER A 428 8.23 -14.86 15.14
C SER A 428 8.99 -15.15 13.84
N ILE A 429 8.87 -14.27 12.83
CA ILE A 429 9.62 -14.40 11.58
C ILE A 429 11.12 -14.13 11.79
N GLY A 430 11.46 -13.26 12.74
CA GLY A 430 12.85 -12.96 13.09
C GLY A 430 13.62 -14.21 13.55
N ASP A 431 12.94 -15.17 14.17
CA ASP A 431 13.54 -16.40 14.68
C ASP A 431 13.94 -17.36 13.53
N LEU A 432 13.45 -17.10 12.31
CA LEU A 432 13.73 -17.89 11.11
C LEU A 432 14.83 -17.25 10.24
N ALA A 433 15.29 -16.05 10.57
CA ALA A 433 16.29 -15.33 9.77
C ALA A 433 17.61 -16.13 9.69
N GLY A 434 18.16 -16.25 8.47
CA GLY A 434 19.41 -17.00 8.23
C GLY A 434 19.27 -18.52 8.35
N THR A 435 18.06 -19.05 8.52
CA THR A 435 17.78 -20.48 8.49
C THR A 435 17.11 -20.84 7.16
N SER A 436 17.35 -22.06 6.66
CA SER A 436 16.53 -22.70 5.61
C SER A 436 15.84 -23.94 6.20
N PRO A 437 14.87 -23.77 7.12
CA PRO A 437 14.12 -24.89 7.66
C PRO A 437 13.27 -25.52 6.54
N ALA A 438 12.90 -26.78 6.73
CA ALA A 438 11.78 -27.36 5.99
C ALA A 438 10.49 -26.53 6.23
N GLN A 439 9.44 -26.80 5.45
CA GLN A 439 8.13 -26.19 5.67
C GLN A 439 7.71 -26.33 7.13
N ILE A 440 7.35 -25.22 7.77
CA ILE A 440 6.87 -25.22 9.15
C ILE A 440 5.35 -25.38 9.10
N SER A 441 4.86 -26.55 9.48
CA SER A 441 3.42 -26.81 9.50
C SER A 441 2.72 -25.97 10.57
N LEU A 442 1.60 -25.34 10.19
CA LEU A 442 0.69 -24.61 11.07
C LEU A 442 -0.59 -25.41 11.34
N GLY A 443 -0.66 -26.63 10.83
CA GLY A 443 -1.78 -27.57 10.98
C GLY A 443 -2.89 -27.42 9.93
N ALA A 444 -3.92 -28.24 10.10
CA ALA A 444 -5.14 -28.22 9.29
C ALA A 444 -6.03 -27.06 9.72
N THR A 445 -5.78 -25.88 9.17
CA THR A 445 -6.57 -24.67 9.43
C THR A 445 -6.84 -23.93 8.13
N ALA A 446 -8.03 -23.38 8.04
CA ALA A 446 -8.46 -22.51 6.96
C ALA A 446 -8.19 -21.03 7.25
N ARG A 447 -7.60 -20.70 8.42
CA ARG A 447 -7.39 -19.31 8.88
C ARG A 447 -5.99 -19.11 9.42
N LEU A 448 -5.40 -17.99 9.05
CA LEU A 448 -4.13 -17.48 9.58
C LEU A 448 -4.24 -15.96 9.81
N GLY A 449 -3.40 -15.45 10.70
CA GLY A 449 -3.23 -14.02 10.95
C GLY A 449 -1.78 -13.57 10.81
N LEU A 450 -1.54 -12.28 10.58
CA LEU A 450 -0.24 -11.63 10.64
C LEU A 450 -0.31 -10.40 11.55
N VAL A 451 0.74 -10.20 12.35
CA VAL A 451 0.96 -8.97 13.11
C VAL A 451 2.26 -8.33 12.65
N GLY A 452 2.26 -7.01 12.55
CA GLY A 452 3.47 -6.23 12.32
C GLY A 452 3.26 -4.77 12.65
N ARG A 453 4.21 -3.95 12.19
CA ARG A 453 4.18 -2.50 12.37
C ARG A 453 4.38 -1.81 11.03
N ALA A 454 3.34 -1.12 10.58
CA ALA A 454 3.41 -0.25 9.43
C ALA A 454 4.00 1.13 9.82
N LEU A 455 4.38 1.94 8.82
CA LEU A 455 4.79 3.34 8.99
C LEU A 455 3.79 4.17 9.79
N THR A 456 2.52 3.79 9.74
CA THR A 456 1.39 4.53 10.30
C THR A 456 0.83 3.93 11.56
N GLY A 457 1.21 2.71 11.93
CA GLY A 457 0.67 2.06 13.13
C GLY A 457 0.79 0.54 13.15
N ASP A 458 0.04 -0.09 14.05
CA ASP A 458 0.04 -1.54 14.21
C ASP A 458 -0.78 -2.19 13.09
N LEU A 459 -0.15 -3.12 12.38
CA LEU A 459 -0.73 -3.83 11.25
C LEU A 459 -1.26 -5.18 11.71
N ARG A 460 -2.51 -5.48 11.33
CA ARG A 460 -3.12 -6.81 11.44
C ARG A 460 -3.62 -7.25 10.08
N TYR A 461 -3.31 -8.48 9.72
CA TYR A 461 -3.80 -9.09 8.49
C TYR A 461 -4.45 -10.44 8.82
N GLY A 462 -5.68 -10.69 8.40
CA GLY A 462 -6.32 -12.00 8.46
C GLY A 462 -6.46 -12.58 7.05
N CYS A 463 -6.20 -13.88 6.88
CA CYS A 463 -6.58 -14.59 5.67
C CYS A 463 -7.38 -15.84 6.02
N GLN A 464 -8.50 -16.03 5.34
CA GLN A 464 -9.32 -17.22 5.41
C GLN A 464 -9.53 -17.80 4.03
N VAL A 465 -9.43 -19.13 3.91
CA VAL A 465 -9.75 -19.86 2.68
C VAL A 465 -10.94 -20.78 2.93
N VAL A 466 -11.85 -20.87 1.96
CA VAL A 466 -13.03 -21.75 2.05
C VAL A 466 -13.25 -22.45 0.71
N ALA A 467 -13.31 -23.78 0.71
CA ALA A 467 -13.75 -24.55 -0.44
C ALA A 467 -15.24 -24.28 -0.74
N THR A 468 -15.59 -24.11 -2.01
CA THR A 468 -16.99 -23.94 -2.41
C THR A 468 -17.77 -25.25 -2.28
N GLY A 469 -19.06 -25.18 -1.96
CA GLY A 469 -19.95 -26.35 -1.83
C GLY A 469 -20.45 -26.93 -3.16
N ILE A 470 -19.68 -26.78 -4.25
CA ILE A 470 -20.04 -27.30 -5.58
C ILE A 470 -19.90 -28.83 -5.57
N ALA A 471 -20.88 -29.54 -6.14
CA ALA A 471 -20.82 -30.99 -6.24
C ALA A 471 -19.61 -31.42 -7.09
N GLY A 472 -18.84 -32.40 -6.59
CA GLY A 472 -17.63 -32.88 -7.28
C GLY A 472 -16.43 -31.92 -7.19
N ASN A 473 -16.46 -30.93 -6.28
CA ASN A 473 -15.31 -30.05 -6.07
C ASN A 473 -14.09 -30.86 -5.60
N LEU A 474 -12.97 -30.72 -6.31
CA LEU A 474 -11.71 -31.42 -6.01
C LEU A 474 -10.96 -30.82 -4.81
N VAL A 475 -11.36 -29.65 -4.30
CA VAL A 475 -10.71 -29.03 -3.14
C VAL A 475 -11.03 -29.84 -1.87
N GLY A 476 -10.03 -30.55 -1.37
CA GLY A 476 -10.07 -31.28 -0.09
C GLY A 476 -9.94 -30.37 1.14
N PRO A 477 -9.57 -30.96 2.30
CA PRO A 477 -9.21 -30.19 3.50
C PRO A 477 -8.09 -29.17 3.22
N VAL A 478 -7.98 -28.15 4.08
CA VAL A 478 -6.94 -27.12 3.93
C VAL A 478 -5.88 -27.30 5.00
N SER A 479 -4.63 -27.46 4.59
CA SER A 479 -3.47 -27.35 5.45
C SER A 479 -2.79 -26.00 5.25
N THR A 480 -2.06 -25.58 6.28
CA THR A 480 -1.28 -24.35 6.23
C THR A 480 0.13 -24.57 6.68
N PHE A 481 1.05 -23.88 6.04
CA PHE A 481 2.46 -23.92 6.38
C PHE A 481 3.15 -22.61 6.07
N LEU A 482 4.24 -22.35 6.78
CA LEU A 482 5.18 -21.29 6.49
C LEU A 482 6.36 -21.88 5.71
N ARG A 483 6.73 -21.25 4.59
CA ARG A 483 7.93 -21.56 3.83
C ARG A 483 8.92 -20.41 3.99
N PRO A 484 9.97 -20.57 4.81
CA PRO A 484 11.06 -19.61 4.90
C PRO A 484 11.76 -19.43 3.54
N ASN A 485 12.45 -18.30 3.35
CA ASN A 485 13.17 -18.00 2.11
C ASN A 485 14.05 -19.18 1.74
N ILE A 486 13.90 -19.66 0.49
CA ILE A 486 14.64 -20.81 -0.05
C ILE A 486 16.15 -20.55 -0.06
N GLU A 487 16.58 -19.28 -0.06
CA GLU A 487 17.99 -18.91 -0.19
C GLU A 487 18.75 -18.77 1.13
N ALA A 488 18.08 -18.85 2.30
CA ALA A 488 18.70 -18.60 3.62
C ALA A 488 19.52 -17.29 3.71
N SER A 489 19.33 -16.35 2.79
CA SER A 489 20.15 -15.15 2.72
C SER A 489 19.86 -14.25 3.93
N ALA A 490 20.93 -13.69 4.51
CA ALA A 490 20.76 -12.49 5.31
C ALA A 490 20.10 -11.45 4.42
N ALA A 491 19.03 -10.79 4.89
CA ALA A 491 18.29 -9.78 4.12
C ALA A 491 19.27 -8.72 3.58
N ALA A 492 19.66 -8.86 2.32
CA ALA A 492 20.72 -8.07 1.70
C ALA A 492 20.26 -7.51 0.34
N GLY A 493 19.18 -8.06 -0.23
CA GLY A 493 18.42 -7.44 -1.29
C GLY A 493 17.39 -6.44 -0.75
N PRO A 494 17.06 -5.38 -1.50
CA PRO A 494 16.03 -4.42 -1.10
C PRO A 494 14.60 -4.99 -1.06
N LEU A 495 14.41 -6.27 -1.44
CA LEU A 495 13.12 -6.93 -1.68
C LEU A 495 13.08 -8.41 -1.19
N ASP A 496 13.88 -8.79 -0.19
CA ASP A 496 13.93 -10.19 0.28
C ASP A 496 12.69 -10.59 1.11
N TRP A 497 12.09 -11.73 0.77
CA TRP A 497 10.97 -12.34 1.50
C TRP A 497 11.52 -13.41 2.44
N THR A 498 11.61 -13.12 3.75
CA THR A 498 12.16 -14.08 4.74
C THR A 498 11.31 -15.33 4.92
N ALA A 499 10.01 -15.26 4.68
CA ALA A 499 9.11 -16.42 4.63
C ALA A 499 7.82 -16.08 3.88
N LYS A 500 7.04 -17.07 3.43
CA LYS A 500 5.65 -16.91 2.94
C LYS A 500 4.74 -17.95 3.58
N ALA A 501 3.51 -17.59 3.93
CA ALA A 501 2.52 -18.53 4.48
C ALA A 501 1.50 -18.91 3.41
N TYR A 502 1.24 -20.20 3.30
CA TYR A 502 0.45 -20.80 2.24
C TYR A 502 -0.76 -21.53 2.83
N PHE A 503 -1.86 -21.49 2.10
CA PHE A 503 -3.03 -22.34 2.29
C PHE A 503 -3.02 -23.36 1.16
N ALA A 504 -2.81 -24.63 1.47
CA ALA A 504 -2.76 -25.71 0.49
C ALA A 504 -4.02 -26.57 0.58
N ALA A 505 -4.53 -26.98 -0.58
CA ALA A 505 -5.49 -28.07 -0.64
C ALA A 505 -4.75 -29.38 -0.32
N ASP A 506 -5.23 -30.11 0.66
CA ASP A 506 -4.76 -31.46 0.99
C ASP A 506 -5.32 -32.44 -0.04
N LEU A 507 -4.63 -32.52 -1.17
CA LEU A 507 -4.94 -33.44 -2.25
C LEU A 507 -4.21 -34.77 -2.03
N PRO A 508 -4.90 -35.92 -2.07
CA PRO A 508 -4.24 -37.22 -2.10
C PRO A 508 -3.21 -37.31 -3.23
N ALA A 509 -2.11 -38.02 -2.97
CA ALA A 509 -1.07 -38.23 -3.99
C ALA A 509 -1.67 -38.88 -5.24
N GLY A 510 -1.39 -38.30 -6.40
CA GLY A 510 -1.93 -38.79 -7.68
C GLY A 510 -3.36 -38.33 -7.99
N THR A 511 -3.90 -37.36 -7.27
CA THR A 511 -5.19 -36.72 -7.62
C THR A 511 -5.14 -36.22 -9.07
N VAL A 512 -6.09 -36.67 -9.88
CA VAL A 512 -6.22 -36.31 -11.29
C VAL A 512 -7.42 -35.38 -11.46
N MET A 513 -7.23 -34.29 -12.19
CA MET A 513 -8.31 -33.45 -12.70
C MET A 513 -8.61 -33.87 -14.14
N GLN A 514 -9.83 -34.32 -14.37
CA GLN A 514 -10.35 -34.79 -15.66
C GLN A 514 -11.36 -33.81 -16.23
N ALA A 515 -11.63 -33.89 -17.53
CA ALA A 515 -12.61 -33.01 -18.17
C ALA A 515 -13.99 -33.13 -17.50
N GLY A 516 -14.56 -31.98 -17.11
CA GLY A 516 -15.81 -31.88 -16.35
C GLY A 516 -15.63 -31.68 -14.84
N ASP A 517 -14.44 -31.96 -14.29
CA ASP A 517 -14.15 -31.69 -12.88
C ASP A 517 -14.12 -30.19 -12.57
N VAL A 518 -14.41 -29.87 -11.31
CA VAL A 518 -14.46 -28.50 -10.82
C VAL A 518 -13.52 -28.30 -9.63
N ILE A 519 -12.81 -27.18 -9.62
CA ILE A 519 -12.10 -26.65 -8.46
C ILE A 519 -12.76 -25.33 -8.11
N GLY A 520 -13.29 -25.22 -6.90
CA GLY A 520 -13.91 -23.98 -6.45
C GLY A 520 -13.52 -23.63 -5.03
N PHE A 521 -13.02 -22.42 -4.81
CA PHE A 521 -12.68 -21.92 -3.49
C PHE A 521 -12.81 -20.40 -3.43
N SER A 522 -12.77 -19.86 -2.21
CA SER A 522 -12.67 -18.43 -1.96
C SER A 522 -11.54 -18.15 -0.97
N SER A 523 -10.87 -17.01 -1.12
CA SER A 523 -9.95 -16.48 -0.12
C SER A 523 -10.39 -15.08 0.30
N HIS A 524 -10.45 -14.84 1.61
CA HIS A 524 -10.87 -13.59 2.21
C HIS A 524 -9.72 -13.02 3.04
N HIS A 525 -9.25 -11.86 2.62
CA HIS A 525 -8.14 -11.13 3.20
C HIS A 525 -8.69 -9.89 3.89
N ILE A 526 -8.32 -9.68 5.15
CA ILE A 526 -8.67 -8.48 5.93
C ILE A 526 -7.37 -7.81 6.33
N LEU A 527 -7.24 -6.53 6.05
CA LEU A 527 -6.11 -5.71 6.46
C LEU A 527 -6.62 -4.53 7.28
N ALA A 528 -6.13 -4.44 8.50
CA ALA A 528 -6.42 -3.36 9.42
C ALA A 528 -5.12 -2.71 9.91
N VAL A 529 -5.10 -1.39 9.94
CA VAL A 529 -4.01 -0.61 10.54
C VAL A 529 -4.60 0.26 11.63
N THR A 530 -4.09 0.09 12.85
CA THR A 530 -4.45 0.93 13.99
C THR A 530 -3.36 1.96 14.17
N PRO A 531 -3.64 3.27 13.99
CA PRO A 531 -2.62 4.29 14.19
C PRO A 531 -2.03 4.22 15.60
N VAL A 532 -0.71 4.20 15.70
CA VAL A 532 -0.06 4.39 16.99
C VAL A 532 -0.22 5.86 17.33
N GLN A 533 -0.86 6.17 18.46
CA GLN A 533 -0.84 7.53 18.99
C GLN A 533 0.62 7.86 19.32
N ALA A 534 1.25 8.64 18.45
CA ALA A 534 2.61 9.14 18.63
C ALA A 534 2.68 10.15 19.77
#